data_AF-A0A924F123-F1
#
_entry.id   AF-A0A924F123-F1
#
_cell.length_a   1.000
_cell.length_b   1.000
_cell.length_c   1.000
_cell.angle_alpha   90.00
_cell.angle_beta   90.00
_cell.angle_gamma   90.00
#
_symmetry.space_group_name_H-M   'P 1'
#
loop_
_entity.id
_entity.type
_entity.pdbx_description
1 polymer ?
#
loop_
_entity_poly.entity_id
_entity_poly.type
_entity_poly.pdbx_seq_one_letter_code
_entity_poly.pdbx_strand_id
1 'polypeptide(L)'
;MNAPPLDARVSEDPEDEMFLAAAVAANARLFVSGDEHLLRVSGWRGIRVLKARPFVEWHIDPADIQRNVAPVEDHAMPHAQNC
;
A
#
# COMPACT_ATOMS: atom_id res chain seq x y z
N MET A 1 7.64 14.11 -7.45
CA MET A 1 7.97 12.95 -8.30
C MET A 1 6.90 12.87 -9.36
N ASN A 2 7.23 12.97 -10.65
CA ASN A 2 6.24 12.93 -11.72
C ASN A 2 6.58 11.71 -12.59
N ALA A 3 5.88 10.58 -12.36
CA ALA A 3 6.06 9.40 -13.18
C ALA A 3 5.40 9.66 -14.56
N PRO A 4 6.05 9.29 -15.66
CA PRO A 4 5.45 9.46 -16.98
C PRO A 4 4.14 8.65 -17.09
N PRO A 5 3.12 9.20 -17.77
CA PRO A 5 1.84 8.51 -17.93
C PRO A 5 2.00 7.21 -18.72
N LEU A 6 1.10 6.26 -18.46
CA LEU A 6 1.12 4.95 -19.11
C LEU A 6 0.56 5.03 -20.53
N ASP A 7 1.14 4.24 -21.44
CA ASP A 7 0.73 4.21 -22.86
C ASP A 7 -0.70 3.66 -23.08
N ALA A 8 -1.26 2.99 -22.07
CA ALA A 8 -2.58 2.40 -22.10
C ALA A 8 -3.23 2.49 -20.72
N ARG A 9 -4.55 2.66 -20.70
CA ARG A 9 -5.34 2.61 -19.47
C ARG A 9 -5.34 1.19 -18.93
N VAL A 10 -4.68 1.00 -17.79
CA VAL A 10 -4.50 -0.33 -17.18
C VAL A 10 -5.56 -0.61 -16.14
N SER A 11 -5.96 0.40 -15.36
CA SER A 11 -7.02 0.29 -14.36
C SER A 11 -8.30 0.98 -14.83
N GLU A 12 -9.43 0.51 -14.29
CA GLU A 12 -10.73 1.16 -14.48
C GLU A 12 -10.77 2.52 -13.76
N ASP A 13 -9.99 2.68 -12.68
CA ASP A 13 -9.84 3.93 -11.95
C ASP A 13 -8.62 4.74 -12.45
N PRO A 14 -8.81 6.02 -12.88
CA PRO A 14 -7.69 6.91 -13.21
C PRO A 14 -6.70 7.14 -12.07
N GLU A 15 -7.14 7.05 -10.80
CA GLU A 15 -6.26 7.28 -9.64
C GLU A 15 -5.21 6.17 -9.50
N ASP A 16 -5.53 4.96 -9.92
CA ASP A 16 -4.64 3.80 -9.87
C ASP A 16 -3.44 3.91 -10.83
N GLU A 17 -3.58 4.69 -11.90
CA GLU A 17 -2.52 4.84 -12.91
C GLU A 17 -1.25 5.43 -12.31
N MET A 18 -1.36 6.30 -11.29
CA MET A 18 -0.19 6.89 -10.65
C MET A 18 0.66 5.84 -9.93
N PHE A 19 0.02 4.84 -9.33
CA PHE A 19 0.71 3.76 -8.61
C PHE A 19 1.40 2.81 -9.58
N LEU A 20 0.74 2.49 -10.70
CA LEU A 20 1.33 1.68 -11.76
C LEU A 20 2.48 2.40 -12.46
N ALA A 21 2.33 3.69 -12.75
CA ALA A 21 3.40 4.51 -13.31
C ALA A 21 4.60 4.60 -12.35
N ALA A 22 4.36 4.75 -11.05
CA ALA A 22 5.41 4.71 -10.03
C ALA A 22 6.10 3.34 -9.97
N ALA A 23 5.34 2.24 -10.03
CA ALA A 23 5.90 0.89 -10.04
C ALA A 23 6.80 0.66 -11.27
N VAL A 24 6.37 1.12 -12.45
CA VAL A 24 7.19 1.03 -13.68
C VAL A 24 8.44 1.91 -13.57
N ALA A 25 8.30 3.16 -13.11
CA ALA A 25 9.42 4.08 -12.95
C ALA A 25 10.45 3.58 -11.93
N ALA A 26 10.00 2.91 -10.87
CA ALA A 26 10.84 2.29 -9.85
C ALA A 26 11.36 0.90 -10.24
N ASN A 27 10.97 0.37 -11.40
CA ASN A 27 11.21 -1.02 -11.82
C ASN A 27 10.78 -2.04 -10.75
N ALA A 28 9.70 -1.74 -10.03
CA ALA A 28 9.15 -2.56 -8.98
C ALA A 28 8.45 -3.78 -9.57
N ARG A 29 8.76 -4.98 -9.04
CA ARG A 29 8.11 -6.23 -9.44
C ARG A 29 6.91 -6.59 -8.58
N LEU A 30 6.75 -5.89 -7.46
CA LEU A 30 5.75 -6.15 -6.45
C LEU A 30 5.38 -4.86 -5.73
N PHE A 31 4.09 -4.63 -5.50
CA PHE A 31 3.62 -3.67 -4.51
C PHE A 31 2.44 -4.24 -3.73
N VAL A 32 2.22 -3.71 -2.54
CA VAL A 32 1.25 -4.22 -1.58
C VAL A 32 0.08 -3.25 -1.51
N SER A 33 -1.13 -3.73 -1.80
CA SER A 33 -2.36 -2.95 -1.68
C SER A 33 -3.53 -3.81 -1.24
N GLY A 34 -4.44 -3.21 -0.47
CA GLY A 34 -5.74 -3.80 -0.11
C GLY A 34 -6.85 -3.47 -1.10
N ASP A 35 -6.59 -2.55 -2.04
CA ASP A 35 -7.57 -2.04 -3.00
C ASP A 35 -7.93 -3.09 -4.07
N GLU A 36 -9.23 -3.27 -4.33
CA GLU A 36 -9.70 -4.30 -5.28
C GLU A 36 -9.38 -3.96 -6.74
N HIS A 37 -9.43 -2.69 -7.12
CA HIS A 37 -9.11 -2.23 -8.47
C HIS A 37 -7.62 -2.47 -8.77
N LEU A 38 -6.75 -2.16 -7.81
CA LEU A 38 -5.32 -2.47 -7.92
C LEU A 38 -5.02 -3.97 -7.91
N LEU A 39 -5.79 -4.79 -7.20
CA LEU A 39 -5.58 -6.24 -7.22
C LEU A 39 -5.94 -6.87 -8.58
N ARG A 40 -6.90 -6.30 -9.31
CA ARG A 40 -7.31 -6.79 -10.64
C ARG A 40 -6.24 -6.56 -11.70
N VAL A 41 -5.40 -5.54 -11.56
CA VAL A 41 -4.30 -5.24 -12.49
C VAL A 41 -3.04 -6.08 -12.24
N SER A 42 -3.08 -7.01 -11.28
CA SER A 42 -1.96 -7.92 -11.02
C SER A 42 -1.59 -8.74 -12.26
N GLY A 43 -0.28 -8.85 -12.53
CA GLY A 43 0.26 -9.54 -13.71
C GLY A 43 0.57 -8.59 -14.88
N TRP A 44 0.06 -7.35 -14.87
CA TRP A 44 0.39 -6.37 -15.89
C TRP A 44 1.88 -6.02 -15.88
N ARG A 45 2.54 -6.13 -17.04
CA ARG A 45 4.00 -5.97 -17.21
C ARG A 45 4.86 -6.76 -16.20
N GLY A 46 4.33 -7.87 -15.68
CA GLY A 46 5.02 -8.70 -14.68
C GLY A 46 5.00 -8.13 -13.25
N ILE A 47 4.25 -7.06 -13.01
CA ILE A 47 4.07 -6.45 -11.70
C ILE A 47 3.00 -7.25 -10.94
N ARG A 48 3.34 -7.74 -9.75
CA ARG A 48 2.39 -8.43 -8.87
C ARG A 48 1.84 -7.48 -7.82
N VAL A 49 0.52 -7.53 -7.63
CA VAL A 49 -0.17 -6.82 -6.56
C VAL A 49 -0.61 -7.83 -5.52
N LEU A 50 -0.16 -7.66 -4.28
CA LEU A 50 -0.51 -8.54 -3.17
C LEU A 50 -1.24 -7.78 -2.07
N LYS A 51 -2.13 -8.48 -1.36
CA LYS A 51 -2.63 -8.01 -0.08
C LYS A 51 -1.52 -8.06 0.97
N ALA A 52 -1.65 -7.23 2.01
CA ALA A 52 -0.67 -7.16 3.09
C ALA A 52 -0.45 -8.52 3.78
N ARG A 53 -1.51 -9.30 4.01
CA ARG A 53 -1.39 -10.60 4.69
C ARG A 53 -0.49 -11.61 3.93
N PRO A 54 -0.73 -11.95 2.65
CA PRO A 54 0.18 -12.78 1.87
C PRO A 54 1.61 -12.23 1.80
N PHE A 55 1.77 -10.90 1.73
CA PHE A 55 3.10 -10.30 1.70
C PHE A 55 3.88 -10.60 2.98
N VAL A 56 3.26 -10.38 4.15
CA VAL A 56 3.84 -10.67 5.46
C VAL A 56 4.16 -12.16 5.58
N GLU A 57 3.23 -13.04 5.23
CA GLU A 57 3.40 -14.50 5.32
C GLU A 57 4.58 -15.02 4.47
N TRP A 58 4.86 -14.40 3.32
CA TRP A 58 5.88 -14.89 2.39
C TRP A 58 7.24 -14.20 2.50
N HIS A 59 7.30 -12.97 3.03
CA HIS A 59 8.49 -12.12 2.95
C HIS A 59 8.98 -11.59 4.30
N ILE A 60 8.21 -11.74 5.38
CA ILE A 60 8.57 -11.23 6.71
C ILE A 60 8.70 -12.41 7.67
N ASP A 61 9.80 -12.45 8.42
CA ASP A 61 9.94 -13.42 9.50
C ASP A 61 8.92 -13.08 10.61
N PRO A 62 8.17 -14.05 11.14
CA PRO A 62 7.25 -13.82 12.24
C PRO A 62 7.86 -13.05 13.43
N ALA A 63 9.16 -13.20 13.68
CA ALA A 63 9.88 -12.47 14.72
C ALA A 63 9.96 -10.94 14.48
N ASP A 64 9.87 -10.49 13.23
CA ASP A 64 9.96 -9.07 12.87
C ASP A 64 8.63 -8.30 12.99
N ILE A 65 7.49 -9.02 13.09
CA ILE A 65 6.14 -8.43 13.14
C ILE A 65 5.89 -7.71 14.48
N GLN A 66 6.57 -8.12 15.55
CA GLN A 66 6.29 -7.67 16.92
C GLN A 66 6.84 -6.27 17.27
N ARG A 67 7.41 -5.52 16.32
CA ARG A 67 8.26 -4.36 16.68
C ARG A 67 7.59 -2.99 16.76
N ASN A 68 6.31 -2.82 16.38
CA ASN A 68 5.75 -1.47 16.20
C ASN A 68 4.28 -1.24 16.62
N VAL A 69 3.76 -1.98 17.59
CA VAL A 69 2.58 -1.51 18.34
C VAL A 69 3.07 -0.90 19.64
N ALA A 70 3.56 0.34 19.59
CA ALA A 70 3.57 1.15 20.80
C ALA A 70 2.11 1.20 21.28
N PRO A 71 1.84 1.02 22.59
CA PRO A 71 0.51 1.28 23.12
C PRO A 71 0.13 2.68 22.69
N VAL A 72 -1.02 2.84 22.02
CA VAL A 72 -1.64 4.15 21.91
C VAL A 72 -1.95 4.55 23.35
N GLU A 73 -1.12 5.42 23.94
CA GLU A 73 -1.47 6.03 25.21
C GLU A 73 -2.76 6.80 24.96
N ASP A 74 -3.82 6.39 25.65
CA ASP A 74 -5.11 7.06 25.66
C ASP A 74 -4.87 8.47 26.21
N HIS A 75 -4.55 9.42 25.32
CA HIS A 75 -4.55 10.82 25.65
C HIS A 75 -6.01 11.26 25.76
N ALA A 76 -6.66 10.82 26.84
CA ALA A 76 -7.88 11.41 27.35
C ALA A 76 -7.62 12.91 27.51
N MET A 77 -8.18 13.70 26.60
CA MET A 77 -8.25 15.15 26.71
C MET A 77 -8.94 15.48 28.04
N PRO A 78 -8.28 16.16 29.00
CA PRO A 78 -8.98 16.58 30.20
C PRO A 78 -10.03 17.59 29.78
N HIS A 79 -11.31 17.23 29.97
CA HIS A 79 -12.40 18.18 29.88
C HIS A 79 -12.12 19.27 30.91
N ALA A 80 -11.85 20.48 30.41
CA ALA A 80 -11.83 21.67 31.25
C ALA A 80 -13.22 21.82 31.88
N GLN A 81 -13.32 21.47 33.17
CA GLN A 81 -14.45 21.85 33.99
C GLN A 81 -14.24 23.29 34.44
N ASN A 82 -15.08 24.16 33.89
CA ASN A 82 -15.27 25.54 34.32
C ASN A 82 -15.45 25.61 35.85
N CYS A 83 -14.68 26.49 36.49
CA CYS A 83 -14.98 27.13 37.77
C CYS A 83 -14.59 28.61 37.64
#